data_AF-A0A5E4YRH2-F1
#
_entry.id   AF-A0A5E4YRH2-F1
#
_cell.length_a   1.000
_cell.length_b   1.000
_cell.length_c   1.000
_cell.angle_alpha   90.00
_cell.angle_beta   90.00
_cell.angle_gamma   90.00
#
_symmetry.space_group_name_H-M   'P 1'
#
loop_
_entity.id
_entity.type
_entity.pdbx_description
1 polymer ?
#
loop_
_entity_poly.entity_id
_entity_poly.type
_entity_poly.pdbx_seq_one_letter_code
_entity_poly.pdbx_strand_id
1 'polypeptide(L)'
;MINPRPFVRVFTPELWGQVDKFKQFYASTHNFKPDAKKAVAGVDNHFQKAVTLRRVASKLASNLRLDNDELAQKGYTAALNSQEFSAVVEEVFTELYSSIDCARKVIVAIYGNCRHVPDSTHKLFVRAAKGEIGSDFPKELLMCLQSATWFPELLLIRDELTHATIGACHQDADSDKITYIHHGIRQNKRSLVIDDVFAKADEFFDAINRFLGQVFFFLNAGLTSTPVDVVCAFAFDRVYARKLKIAETIDLNSGTCTSFQWFDSQPERRCLLADECGAYRHAKESGPSSGL
;
A
#
# COMPACT_ATOMS: atom_id res chain seq x y z
N MET A 1 18.76 -33.33 -16.89
CA MET A 1 18.57 -32.07 -16.15
C MET A 1 17.20 -32.11 -15.52
N ILE A 2 17.13 -32.19 -14.19
CA ILE A 2 15.87 -32.20 -13.43
C ILE A 2 15.29 -30.80 -13.56
N ASN A 3 14.10 -30.68 -14.15
CA ASN A 3 13.32 -29.45 -14.04
C ASN A 3 12.96 -29.30 -12.56
N PRO A 4 13.56 -28.35 -11.80
CA PRO A 4 13.19 -28.19 -10.41
C PRO A 4 11.70 -27.86 -10.38
N ARG A 5 10.90 -28.70 -9.74
CA ARG A 5 9.46 -28.46 -9.60
C ARG A 5 9.27 -27.05 -9.03
N PRO A 6 8.28 -26.28 -9.52
CA PRO A 6 8.13 -24.89 -9.12
C PRO A 6 7.97 -24.76 -7.61
N PHE A 7 8.81 -23.90 -7.02
CA PHE A 7 8.75 -23.50 -5.62
C PHE A 7 8.43 -22.00 -5.60
N VAL A 8 7.23 -21.65 -5.14
CA VAL A 8 6.79 -20.26 -5.05
C VAL A 8 6.81 -19.85 -3.59
N ARG A 9 7.81 -19.06 -3.20
CA ARG A 9 7.91 -18.47 -1.87
C ARG A 9 6.88 -17.34 -1.74
N VAL A 10 6.06 -17.40 -0.70
CA VAL A 10 5.04 -16.39 -0.38
C VAL A 10 5.41 -15.62 0.89
N PHE A 11 5.94 -16.33 1.89
CA PHE A 11 6.39 -15.69 3.13
C PHE A 11 7.74 -15.01 2.92
N THR A 12 7.67 -13.70 2.73
CA THR A 12 8.79 -12.77 2.48
C THR A 12 8.80 -11.68 3.55
N PRO A 13 9.03 -12.04 4.83
CA PRO A 13 8.94 -11.10 5.94
C PRO A 13 9.91 -9.91 5.82
N GLU A 14 11.00 -10.06 5.07
CA GLU A 14 11.92 -8.97 4.72
C GLU A 14 11.30 -7.87 3.84
N LEU A 15 10.18 -8.18 3.16
CA LEU A 15 9.42 -7.23 2.35
C LEU A 15 8.19 -6.69 3.09
N TRP A 16 7.89 -7.17 4.30
CA TRP A 16 6.68 -6.77 5.03
C TRP A 16 6.84 -5.39 5.66
N GLY A 17 5.94 -4.48 5.27
CA GLY A 17 5.72 -3.22 5.97
C GLY A 17 4.78 -3.36 7.17
N GLN A 18 4.45 -2.22 7.78
CA GLN A 18 3.50 -2.19 8.91
C GLN A 18 2.08 -2.59 8.50
N VAL A 19 1.67 -2.23 7.27
CA VAL A 19 0.37 -2.60 6.70
C VAL A 19 0.27 -4.12 6.51
N ASP A 20 1.34 -4.77 6.00
CA ASP A 20 1.38 -6.22 5.80
C ASP A 20 1.26 -6.98 7.12
N LYS A 21 2.01 -6.54 8.13
CA LYS A 21 1.91 -7.08 9.49
C LYS A 21 0.46 -6.95 10.00
N PHE A 22 -0.13 -5.77 9.91
CA PHE A 22 -1.50 -5.58 10.38
C PHE A 22 -2.48 -6.47 9.64
N LYS A 23 -2.41 -6.51 8.31
CA LYS A 23 -3.23 -7.37 7.44
C LYS A 23 -3.13 -8.85 7.82
N GLN A 24 -1.95 -9.31 8.21
CA GLN A 24 -1.73 -10.70 8.61
C GLN A 24 -2.32 -11.03 9.99
N PHE A 25 -2.27 -10.09 10.95
CA PHE A 25 -2.56 -10.38 12.35
C PHE A 25 -3.86 -9.77 12.89
N TYR A 26 -4.48 -8.79 12.23
CA TYR A 26 -5.62 -8.05 12.79
C TYR A 26 -6.78 -8.96 13.22
N ALA A 27 -7.01 -10.06 12.50
CA ALA A 27 -8.14 -10.96 12.71
C ALA A 27 -8.06 -11.72 14.05
N SER A 28 -6.88 -11.79 14.69
CA SER A 28 -6.76 -12.35 16.04
C SER A 28 -7.34 -11.44 17.13
N THR A 29 -7.47 -10.14 16.82
CA THR A 29 -7.78 -9.09 17.80
C THR A 29 -9.10 -8.40 17.48
N HIS A 30 -9.35 -8.13 16.20
CA HIS A 30 -10.52 -7.40 15.73
C HIS A 30 -11.42 -8.28 14.87
N ASN A 31 -12.71 -8.29 15.19
CA ASN A 31 -13.73 -8.90 14.34
C ASN A 31 -14.38 -7.84 13.43
N PHE A 32 -13.67 -7.45 12.38
CA PHE A 32 -14.15 -6.43 11.45
C PHE A 32 -15.35 -6.88 10.60
N LYS A 33 -16.25 -5.94 10.33
CA LYS A 33 -17.28 -6.07 9.30
C LYS A 33 -16.66 -6.21 7.89
N PRO A 34 -17.37 -6.75 6.89
CA PRO A 34 -16.85 -6.95 5.54
C PRO A 34 -16.18 -5.71 4.93
N ASP A 35 -16.76 -4.52 5.09
CA ASP A 35 -16.19 -3.29 4.55
C ASP A 35 -14.84 -2.92 5.17
N ALA A 36 -14.69 -3.10 6.48
CA ALA A 36 -13.42 -2.88 7.16
C ALA A 36 -12.37 -3.94 6.78
N LYS A 37 -12.77 -5.21 6.59
CA LYS A 37 -11.87 -6.25 6.05
C LYS A 37 -11.39 -5.90 4.64
N LYS A 38 -12.29 -5.42 3.77
CA LYS A 38 -11.94 -4.92 2.44
C LYS A 38 -11.00 -3.72 2.54
N ALA A 39 -11.24 -2.80 3.47
CA ALA A 39 -10.37 -1.64 3.67
C ALA A 39 -8.95 -2.04 4.10
N VAL A 40 -8.78 -3.03 5.00
CA VAL A 40 -7.44 -3.53 5.37
C VAL A 40 -6.64 -3.97 4.15
N ALA A 41 -7.25 -4.76 3.25
CA ALA A 41 -6.60 -5.13 1.99
C ALA A 41 -6.44 -3.94 1.03
N GLY A 42 -7.41 -3.03 1.02
CA GLY A 42 -7.45 -1.86 0.16
C GLY A 42 -6.30 -0.89 0.39
N VAL A 43 -5.80 -0.74 1.63
CA VAL A 43 -4.67 0.15 1.93
C VAL A 43 -3.46 -0.17 1.06
N ASP A 44 -2.98 -1.40 1.11
CA ASP A 44 -1.83 -1.85 0.33
C ASP A 44 -2.18 -1.98 -1.16
N ASN A 45 -3.35 -2.54 -1.50
CA ASN A 45 -3.73 -2.75 -2.89
C ASN A 45 -3.80 -1.44 -3.71
N HIS A 46 -4.39 -0.38 -3.14
CA HIS A 46 -4.43 0.93 -3.78
C HIS A 46 -3.03 1.56 -3.90
N PHE A 47 -2.20 1.43 -2.86
CA PHE A 47 -0.83 1.92 -2.89
C PHE A 47 0.02 1.20 -3.97
N GLN A 48 -0.06 -0.13 -4.07
CA GLN A 48 0.64 -0.91 -5.10
C GLN A 48 0.10 -0.62 -6.50
N LYS A 49 -1.22 -0.36 -6.64
CA LYS A 49 -1.80 0.08 -7.91
C LYS A 49 -1.21 1.42 -8.33
N ALA A 50 -1.11 2.39 -7.43
CA ALA A 50 -0.43 3.66 -7.68
C ALA A 50 1.03 3.46 -8.12
N VAL A 51 1.81 2.62 -7.42
CA VAL A 51 3.21 2.30 -7.80
C VAL A 51 3.28 1.72 -9.21
N THR A 52 2.34 0.83 -9.55
CA THR A 52 2.27 0.21 -10.89
C THR A 52 1.96 1.26 -11.95
N LEU A 53 0.96 2.11 -11.72
CA LEU A 53 0.57 3.19 -12.63
C LEU A 53 1.70 4.21 -12.82
N ARG A 54 2.43 4.55 -11.76
CA ARG A 54 3.61 5.43 -11.84
C ARG A 54 4.70 4.85 -12.75
N ARG A 55 4.90 3.52 -12.73
CA ARG A 55 5.80 2.84 -13.69
C ARG A 55 5.25 2.82 -15.11
N VAL A 56 3.94 2.69 -15.28
CA VAL A 56 3.29 2.80 -16.60
C VAL A 56 3.47 4.22 -17.16
N ALA A 57 3.21 5.25 -16.36
CA ALA A 57 3.45 6.64 -16.75
C ALA A 57 4.89 6.87 -17.19
N SER A 58 5.88 6.35 -16.46
CA SER A 58 7.30 6.42 -16.89
C SER A 58 7.57 5.80 -18.25
N LYS A 59 6.88 4.72 -18.62
CA LYS A 59 7.01 4.11 -19.95
C LYS A 59 6.35 4.95 -21.04
N LEU A 60 5.26 5.66 -20.70
CA LEU A 60 4.52 6.52 -21.63
C LEU A 60 5.18 7.88 -21.83
N ALA A 61 5.99 8.35 -20.87
CA ALA A 61 6.61 9.68 -20.87
C ALA A 61 7.30 10.04 -22.19
N SER A 62 8.06 9.12 -22.78
CA SER A 62 8.80 9.36 -24.03
C SER A 62 7.89 9.63 -25.24
N ASN A 63 6.62 9.20 -25.18
CA ASN A 63 5.68 9.38 -26.28
C ASN A 63 5.16 10.82 -26.37
N LEU A 64 5.33 11.64 -25.32
CA LEU A 64 4.94 13.06 -25.34
C LEU A 64 5.65 13.83 -26.46
N ARG A 65 6.87 13.43 -26.83
CA ARG A 65 7.60 14.00 -27.97
C ARG A 65 6.84 13.83 -29.29
N LEU A 66 6.07 12.76 -29.46
CA LEU A 66 5.31 12.52 -30.69
C LEU A 66 4.23 13.59 -30.92
N ASP A 67 3.58 14.05 -29.84
CA ASP A 67 2.61 15.15 -29.91
C ASP A 67 3.31 16.47 -30.24
N ASN A 68 4.50 16.71 -29.67
CA ASN A 68 5.31 17.89 -29.97
C ASN A 68 5.79 17.90 -31.44
N ASP A 69 6.25 16.75 -31.95
CA ASP A 69 6.69 16.59 -33.33
C ASP A 69 5.52 16.81 -34.31
N GLU A 70 4.33 16.28 -34.00
CA GLU A 70 3.12 16.50 -34.79
C GLU A 70 2.75 17.99 -34.82
N LEU A 71 2.74 18.65 -33.66
CA LEU A 71 2.46 20.08 -33.53
C LEU A 71 3.45 20.91 -34.35
N ALA A 72 4.74 20.60 -34.28
CA ALA A 72 5.79 21.29 -35.03
C ALA A 72 5.64 21.11 -36.55
N GLN A 73 5.26 19.93 -37.01
CA GLN A 73 5.11 19.62 -38.44
C GLN A 73 3.81 20.16 -39.04
N LYS A 74 2.70 20.07 -38.31
CA LYS A 74 1.36 20.35 -38.84
C LYS A 74 0.76 21.68 -38.36
N GLY A 75 1.34 22.28 -37.32
CA GLY A 75 0.77 23.44 -36.64
C GLY A 75 -0.42 23.10 -35.72
N TYR A 76 -0.76 21.81 -35.58
CA TYR A 76 -1.79 21.32 -34.66
C TYR A 76 -1.48 19.86 -34.26
N THR A 77 -2.00 19.41 -33.12
CA THR A 77 -1.96 18.02 -32.67
C THR A 77 -3.27 17.62 -32.01
N ALA A 78 -3.64 16.34 -32.11
CA ALA A 78 -4.73 15.78 -31.33
C ALA A 78 -4.34 15.50 -29.85
N ALA A 79 -3.05 15.58 -29.52
CA ALA A 79 -2.49 15.39 -28.18
C ALA A 79 -2.87 14.05 -27.53
N LEU A 80 -2.93 12.96 -28.32
CA LEU A 80 -3.36 11.64 -27.85
C LEU A 80 -2.41 11.08 -26.79
N ASN A 81 -1.10 11.24 -26.97
CA ASN A 81 -0.10 10.70 -26.03
C ASN A 81 -0.14 11.47 -24.70
N SER A 82 -0.34 12.79 -24.76
CA SER A 82 -0.57 13.65 -23.60
C SER A 82 -1.82 13.23 -22.84
N GLN A 83 -2.94 12.95 -23.52
CA GLN A 83 -4.17 12.49 -22.87
C GLN A 83 -4.01 11.13 -22.18
N GLU A 84 -3.40 10.14 -22.84
CA GLU A 84 -3.14 8.82 -22.26
C GLU A 84 -2.23 8.93 -21.03
N PHE A 85 -1.15 9.71 -21.13
CA PHE A 85 -0.23 9.94 -20.04
C PHE A 85 -0.92 10.64 -18.85
N SER A 86 -1.68 11.72 -19.11
CA SER A 86 -2.43 12.45 -18.09
C SER A 86 -3.39 11.53 -17.35
N ALA A 87 -4.18 10.72 -18.06
CA ALA A 87 -5.13 9.80 -17.43
C ALA A 87 -4.46 8.82 -16.46
N VAL A 88 -3.29 8.28 -16.85
CA VAL A 88 -2.52 7.38 -15.97
C VAL A 88 -2.00 8.11 -14.74
N VAL A 89 -1.50 9.34 -14.90
CA VAL A 89 -0.97 10.15 -13.79
C VAL A 89 -2.08 10.60 -12.83
N GLU A 90 -3.24 10.99 -13.33
CA GLU A 90 -4.40 11.33 -12.52
C GLU A 90 -4.87 10.14 -11.67
N GLU A 91 -4.85 8.95 -12.25
CA GLU A 91 -5.17 7.71 -11.52
C GLU A 91 -4.12 7.42 -10.43
N VAL A 92 -2.85 7.78 -10.59
CA VAL A 92 -1.83 7.67 -9.51
C VAL A 92 -2.29 8.45 -8.28
N PHE A 93 -2.66 9.73 -8.43
CA PHE A 93 -3.11 10.56 -7.31
C PHE A 93 -4.40 10.02 -6.67
N THR A 94 -5.33 9.53 -7.49
CA THR A 94 -6.60 8.96 -7.02
C THR A 94 -6.39 7.68 -6.21
N GLU A 95 -5.49 6.81 -6.65
CA GLU A 95 -5.13 5.57 -5.95
C GLU A 95 -4.37 5.85 -4.66
N LEU A 96 -3.46 6.83 -4.66
CA LEU A 96 -2.82 7.32 -3.45
C LEU A 96 -3.85 7.84 -2.42
N TYR A 97 -4.83 8.64 -2.84
CA TYR A 97 -5.93 9.05 -1.96
C TYR A 97 -6.74 7.86 -1.44
N SER A 98 -7.02 6.88 -2.30
CA SER A 98 -7.82 5.70 -1.96
C SER A 98 -7.16 4.81 -0.90
N SER A 99 -5.82 4.75 -0.88
CA SER A 99 -5.06 4.09 0.19
C SER A 99 -5.30 4.73 1.56
N ILE A 100 -5.37 6.07 1.62
CA ILE A 100 -5.66 6.84 2.85
C ILE A 100 -7.11 6.65 3.27
N ASP A 101 -8.05 6.66 2.31
CA ASP A 101 -9.46 6.41 2.59
C ASP A 101 -9.69 5.03 3.23
N CYS A 102 -8.99 4.02 2.73
CA CYS A 102 -8.98 2.68 3.32
C CYS A 102 -8.37 2.69 4.73
N ALA A 103 -7.24 3.38 4.95
CA ALA A 103 -6.62 3.49 6.26
C ALA A 103 -7.56 4.16 7.27
N ARG A 104 -8.26 5.23 6.84
CA ARG A 104 -9.29 5.90 7.63
C ARG A 104 -10.42 4.94 8.00
N LYS A 105 -10.91 4.11 7.08
CA LYS A 105 -11.95 3.10 7.37
C LYS A 105 -11.50 2.11 8.44
N VAL A 106 -10.22 1.70 8.43
CA VAL A 106 -9.64 0.87 9.50
C VAL A 106 -9.63 1.62 10.83
N ILE A 107 -9.17 2.88 10.85
CA ILE A 107 -9.18 3.72 12.05
C ILE A 107 -10.61 3.86 12.62
N VAL A 108 -11.60 4.17 11.78
CA VAL A 108 -13.01 4.32 12.20
C VAL A 108 -13.60 2.97 12.64
N ALA A 109 -13.18 1.85 12.06
CA ALA A 109 -13.63 0.53 12.50
C ALA A 109 -13.17 0.20 13.94
N ILE A 110 -12.02 0.72 14.37
CA ILE A 110 -11.46 0.49 15.70
C ILE A 110 -11.91 1.59 16.69
N TYR A 111 -11.88 2.85 16.26
CA TYR A 111 -12.04 4.03 17.12
C TYR A 111 -13.24 4.92 16.74
N GLY A 112 -14.16 4.44 15.91
CA GLY A 112 -15.34 5.22 15.48
C GLY A 112 -16.32 5.56 16.59
N ASN A 113 -16.24 4.87 17.74
CA ASN A 113 -17.01 5.19 18.94
C ASN A 113 -16.40 6.32 19.77
N CYS A 114 -15.15 6.73 19.48
CA CYS A 114 -14.55 7.87 20.14
C CYS A 114 -15.29 9.16 19.76
N ARG A 115 -15.36 10.11 20.70
CA ARG A 115 -16.13 11.34 20.50
C ARG A 115 -15.62 12.13 19.29
N HIS A 116 -16.58 12.60 18.49
CA HIS A 116 -16.35 13.46 17.33
C HIS A 116 -15.49 12.88 16.19
N VAL A 117 -15.22 11.56 16.17
CA VAL A 117 -14.58 10.88 15.03
C VAL A 117 -15.59 10.74 13.88
N PRO A 118 -15.37 11.37 12.72
CA PRO A 118 -16.31 11.31 11.60
C PRO A 118 -16.02 10.12 10.67
N ASP A 119 -17.06 9.59 10.04
CA ASP A 119 -16.95 8.59 8.97
C ASP A 119 -16.70 9.22 7.59
N SER A 120 -15.79 10.19 7.52
CA SER A 120 -15.38 10.84 6.27
C SER A 120 -13.90 11.21 6.36
N THR A 121 -13.12 10.83 5.34
CA THR A 121 -11.68 11.10 5.29
C THR A 121 -11.40 12.60 5.38
N HIS A 122 -12.03 13.42 4.54
CA HIS A 122 -11.90 14.88 4.63
C HIS A 122 -12.24 15.43 6.03
N LYS A 123 -13.41 15.06 6.59
CA LYS A 123 -13.82 15.56 7.90
C LYS A 123 -12.87 15.11 9.02
N LEU A 124 -12.32 13.90 8.94
CA LEU A 124 -11.40 13.37 9.95
C LEU A 124 -10.13 14.21 10.03
N PHE A 125 -9.48 14.46 8.89
CA PHE A 125 -8.26 15.26 8.84
C PHE A 125 -8.53 16.73 9.24
N VAL A 126 -9.64 17.32 8.78
CA VAL A 126 -10.01 18.70 9.17
C VAL A 126 -10.25 18.83 10.67
N ARG A 127 -11.00 17.89 11.27
CA ARG A 127 -11.25 17.91 12.72
C ARG A 127 -9.98 17.67 13.52
N ALA A 128 -9.12 16.76 13.06
CA ALA A 128 -7.83 16.50 13.69
C ALA A 128 -6.96 17.78 13.69
N ALA A 129 -6.86 18.46 12.56
CA ALA A 129 -6.10 19.71 12.42
C ALA A 129 -6.65 20.85 13.30
N LYS A 130 -7.97 20.89 13.54
CA LYS A 130 -8.61 21.88 14.40
C LYS A 130 -8.63 21.50 15.89
N GLY A 131 -8.15 20.32 16.26
CA GLY A 131 -8.24 19.83 17.65
C GLY A 131 -9.68 19.48 18.08
N GLU A 132 -10.56 19.16 17.14
CA GLU A 132 -11.98 18.87 17.38
C GLU A 132 -12.27 17.36 17.58
N ILE A 133 -11.24 16.52 17.58
CA ILE A 133 -11.36 15.09 17.90
C ILE A 133 -11.34 14.92 19.43
N GLY A 134 -12.22 14.06 19.96
CA GLY A 134 -12.35 13.84 21.40
C GLY A 134 -11.07 13.33 22.07
N SER A 135 -10.88 13.68 23.34
CA SER A 135 -9.69 13.31 24.14
C SER A 135 -9.54 11.80 24.39
N ASP A 136 -10.57 11.02 24.08
CA ASP A 136 -10.64 9.56 24.14
C ASP A 136 -10.11 8.87 22.87
N PHE A 137 -9.76 9.64 21.83
CA PHE A 137 -9.05 9.13 20.66
C PHE A 137 -7.53 9.05 20.94
N PRO A 138 -6.81 8.01 20.45
CA PRO A 138 -5.38 7.88 20.71
C PRO A 138 -4.56 9.08 20.23
N LYS A 139 -3.69 9.61 21.11
CA LYS A 139 -2.90 10.81 20.84
C LYS A 139 -1.92 10.58 19.70
N GLU A 140 -1.35 9.39 19.61
CA GLU A 140 -0.39 8.99 18.58
C GLU A 140 -1.03 9.01 17.19
N LEU A 141 -2.25 8.47 17.06
CA LEU A 141 -3.01 8.55 15.80
C LEU A 141 -3.44 9.99 15.48
N LEU A 142 -3.82 10.77 16.50
CA LEU A 142 -4.16 12.18 16.31
C LEU A 142 -2.96 12.96 15.76
N MET A 143 -1.76 12.74 16.31
CA MET A 143 -0.52 13.36 15.83
C MET A 143 -0.22 12.94 14.39
N CYS A 144 -0.42 11.68 14.01
CA CYS A 144 -0.26 11.24 12.62
C CYS A 144 -1.17 12.04 11.68
N LEU A 145 -2.46 12.17 12.02
CA LEU A 145 -3.43 12.94 11.23
C LEU A 145 -3.07 14.43 11.15
N GLN A 146 -2.64 15.03 12.26
CA GLN A 146 -2.24 16.44 12.32
C GLN A 146 -0.95 16.74 11.54
N SER A 147 -0.02 15.79 11.52
CA SER A 147 1.26 15.93 10.81
C SER A 147 1.14 15.80 9.28
N ALA A 148 -0.01 15.34 8.78
CA ALA A 148 -0.26 15.15 7.35
C ALA A 148 -0.61 16.47 6.64
N THR A 149 0.30 17.44 6.66
CA THR A 149 0.13 18.77 6.06
C THR A 149 -0.04 18.75 4.54
N TRP A 150 0.36 17.65 3.89
CA TRP A 150 0.19 17.37 2.46
C TRP A 150 -1.24 16.92 2.08
N PHE A 151 -2.05 16.48 3.05
CA PHE A 151 -3.39 15.92 2.77
C PHE A 151 -4.35 16.92 2.09
N PRO A 152 -4.43 18.21 2.47
CA PRO A 152 -5.31 19.18 1.81
C PRO A 152 -5.01 19.35 0.31
N GLU A 153 -3.74 19.33 -0.09
CA GLU A 153 -3.34 19.41 -1.50
C GLU A 153 -3.79 18.17 -2.27
N LEU A 154 -3.53 16.97 -1.73
CA LEU A 154 -3.97 15.72 -2.36
C LEU A 154 -5.50 15.62 -2.45
N LEU A 155 -6.22 16.06 -1.42
CA LEU A 155 -7.69 16.10 -1.42
C LEU A 155 -8.21 17.01 -2.54
N LEU A 156 -7.61 18.20 -2.69
CA LEU A 156 -7.97 19.13 -3.73
C LEU A 156 -7.74 18.53 -5.12
N ILE A 157 -6.59 17.88 -5.34
CA ILE A 157 -6.31 17.17 -6.59
C ILE A 157 -7.39 16.10 -6.82
N ARG A 158 -7.64 15.21 -5.86
CA ARG A 158 -8.60 14.11 -6.00
C ARG A 158 -10.02 14.60 -6.30
N ASP A 159 -10.51 15.58 -5.53
CA ASP A 159 -11.87 16.11 -5.68
C ASP A 159 -12.09 16.63 -7.11
N GLU A 160 -11.11 17.34 -7.65
CA GLU A 160 -11.21 17.89 -9.00
C GLU A 160 -11.11 16.82 -10.09
N LEU A 161 -10.15 15.89 -9.98
CA LEU A 161 -10.00 14.77 -10.92
C LEU A 161 -11.27 13.90 -11.01
N THR A 162 -12.04 13.83 -9.92
CA THR A 162 -13.31 13.07 -9.88
C THR A 162 -14.45 13.80 -10.62
N HIS A 163 -14.35 15.11 -10.81
CA HIS A 163 -15.46 15.96 -11.26
C HIS A 163 -15.19 16.72 -12.57
N ALA A 164 -13.97 16.66 -13.09
CA ALA A 164 -13.55 17.41 -14.26
C ALA A 164 -13.04 16.51 -15.40
N THR A 165 -12.72 17.12 -16.55
CA THR A 165 -12.11 16.42 -17.69
C THR A 165 -10.63 16.12 -17.45
N ILE A 166 -10.07 15.16 -18.17
CA ILE A 166 -8.63 14.87 -18.14
C ILE A 166 -7.82 16.15 -18.42
N GLY A 167 -6.77 16.37 -17.62
CA GLY A 167 -5.82 17.44 -17.78
C GLY A 167 -4.84 17.23 -18.93
N ALA A 168 -3.89 18.15 -19.09
CA ALA A 168 -2.89 18.12 -20.13
C ALA A 168 -1.50 18.00 -19.52
N CYS A 169 -0.73 17.04 -20.01
CA CYS A 169 0.68 16.91 -19.71
C CYS A 169 1.51 17.41 -20.88
N HIS A 170 2.54 18.21 -20.59
CA HIS A 170 3.48 18.69 -21.57
C HIS A 170 4.90 18.50 -21.06
N GLN A 171 5.75 17.94 -21.91
CA GLN A 171 7.18 17.87 -21.65
C GLN A 171 7.82 19.14 -22.19
N ASP A 172 8.52 19.85 -21.31
CA ASP A 172 9.33 21.02 -21.67
C ASP A 172 10.42 20.62 -22.68
N ALA A 173 10.69 21.49 -23.66
CA ALA A 173 11.72 21.25 -24.68
C ALA A 173 13.14 21.35 -24.08
N ASP A 174 13.31 22.16 -23.04
CA ASP A 174 14.61 22.47 -22.44
C ASP A 174 14.84 21.70 -21.13
N SER A 175 13.85 20.94 -20.64
CA SER A 175 13.98 20.13 -19.42
C SER A 175 13.25 18.79 -19.52
N ASP A 176 13.76 17.76 -18.82
CA ASP A 176 13.10 16.45 -18.71
C ASP A 176 11.82 16.49 -17.84
N LYS A 177 11.36 17.68 -17.46
CA LYS A 177 10.18 17.86 -16.61
C LYS A 177 8.91 17.75 -17.43
N ILE A 178 7.93 17.11 -16.82
CA ILE A 178 6.59 16.99 -17.37
C ILE A 178 5.66 17.82 -16.49
N THR A 179 5.18 18.92 -17.06
CA THR A 179 4.21 19.80 -16.42
C THR A 179 2.81 19.26 -16.65
N TYR A 180 2.04 19.12 -15.58
CA TYR A 180 0.62 18.81 -15.63
C TYR A 180 -0.20 20.07 -15.40
N ILE A 181 -1.17 20.31 -16.28
CA ILE A 181 -2.08 21.45 -16.21
C ILE A 181 -3.51 20.94 -16.23
N HIS A 182 -4.33 21.43 -15.31
CA HIS A 182 -5.75 21.13 -15.30
C HIS A 182 -6.58 22.42 -15.27
N HIS A 183 -7.25 22.69 -16.39
CA HIS A 183 -8.05 23.89 -16.60
C HIS A 183 -9.41 23.89 -15.87
N GLY A 184 -9.86 22.72 -15.41
CA GLY A 184 -11.05 22.59 -14.55
C GLY A 184 -10.79 23.09 -13.12
N ILE A 185 -9.55 22.94 -12.65
CA ILE A 185 -9.15 23.31 -11.29
C ILE A 185 -8.91 24.81 -11.22
N ARG A 186 -9.75 25.55 -10.49
CA ARG A 186 -9.58 27.00 -10.31
C ARG A 186 -9.19 27.36 -8.89
N GLN A 187 -7.93 27.15 -8.52
CA GLN A 187 -7.41 27.68 -7.26
C GLN A 187 -7.18 29.19 -7.41
N ASN A 188 -7.87 30.03 -6.64
CA ASN A 188 -7.81 31.49 -6.79
C ASN A 188 -8.06 32.00 -8.23
N LYS A 189 -8.96 31.33 -8.98
CA LYS A 189 -9.25 31.59 -10.41
C LYS A 189 -8.12 31.25 -11.39
N ARG A 190 -7.10 30.49 -10.97
CA ARG A 190 -6.01 29.99 -11.84
C ARG A 190 -6.07 28.48 -12.00
N SER A 191 -5.68 27.97 -13.17
CA SER A 191 -5.57 26.52 -13.44
C SER A 191 -4.64 25.87 -12.40
N LEU A 192 -4.89 24.61 -12.02
CA LEU A 192 -3.86 23.84 -11.31
C LEU A 192 -2.70 23.60 -12.28
N VAL A 193 -1.50 23.91 -11.82
CA VAL A 193 -0.26 23.65 -12.54
C VAL A 193 0.67 22.91 -11.59
N ILE A 194 1.14 21.75 -12.00
CA ILE A 194 2.18 20.98 -11.33
C ILE A 194 3.37 20.94 -12.28
N ASP A 195 4.40 21.72 -11.98
CA ASP A 195 5.55 21.94 -12.89
C ASP A 195 6.32 20.64 -13.20
N ASP A 196 6.43 19.75 -12.22
CA ASP A 196 7.03 18.42 -12.35
C ASP A 196 6.11 17.39 -11.70
N VAL A 197 5.31 16.72 -12.53
CA VAL A 197 4.28 15.81 -12.05
C VAL A 197 4.84 14.53 -11.46
N PHE A 198 6.03 14.09 -11.90
CA PHE A 198 6.69 12.94 -11.31
C PHE A 198 7.27 13.28 -9.94
N ALA A 199 7.94 14.43 -9.79
CA ALA A 199 8.42 14.86 -8.49
C ALA A 199 7.27 15.03 -7.49
N LYS A 200 6.13 15.59 -7.92
CA LYS A 200 4.94 15.73 -7.07
C LYS A 200 4.32 14.38 -6.69
N ALA A 201 4.24 13.42 -7.62
CA ALA A 201 3.76 12.07 -7.32
C ALA A 201 4.68 11.39 -6.29
N ASP A 202 6.00 11.51 -6.47
CA ASP A 202 7.00 10.90 -5.60
C ASP A 202 6.96 11.52 -4.18
N GLU A 203 6.74 12.84 -4.07
CA GLU A 203 6.46 13.51 -2.79
C GLU A 203 5.27 12.88 -2.05
N PHE A 204 4.15 12.65 -2.74
CA PHE A 204 2.98 12.00 -2.13
C PHE A 204 3.24 10.53 -1.79
N PHE A 205 3.96 9.77 -2.63
CA PHE A 205 4.34 8.39 -2.29
C PHE A 205 5.09 8.35 -0.95
N ASP A 206 6.10 9.20 -0.78
CA ASP A 206 6.91 9.24 0.44
C ASP A 206 6.10 9.72 1.65
N ALA A 207 5.28 10.75 1.48
CA ALA A 207 4.44 11.29 2.53
C ALA A 207 3.40 10.26 3.01
N ILE A 208 2.73 9.58 2.08
CA ILE A 208 1.70 8.58 2.37
C ILE A 208 2.31 7.31 2.94
N ASN A 209 3.42 6.82 2.38
CA ASN A 209 4.10 5.64 2.91
C ASN A 209 4.53 5.85 4.37
N ARG A 210 5.07 7.03 4.70
CA ARG A 210 5.39 7.40 6.09
C ARG A 210 4.15 7.46 6.98
N PHE A 211 3.08 8.10 6.52
CA PHE A 211 1.81 8.18 7.26
C PHE A 211 1.22 6.79 7.54
N LEU A 212 1.11 5.94 6.52
CA LEU A 212 0.63 4.56 6.65
C LEU A 212 1.54 3.76 7.59
N GLY A 213 2.87 3.91 7.45
CA GLY A 213 3.84 3.30 8.35
C GLY A 213 3.60 3.65 9.81
N GLN A 214 3.41 4.93 10.13
CA GLN A 214 3.17 5.40 11.50
C GLN A 214 1.82 4.94 12.06
N VAL A 215 0.74 5.08 11.27
CA VAL A 215 -0.59 4.62 11.66
C VAL A 215 -0.58 3.13 11.97
N PHE A 216 -0.08 2.31 11.04
CA PHE A 216 -0.12 0.87 11.21
C PHE A 216 0.91 0.35 12.21
N PHE A 217 2.03 1.06 12.44
CA PHE A 217 2.92 0.77 13.56
C PHE A 217 2.17 0.89 14.90
N PHE A 218 1.44 1.99 15.11
CA PHE A 218 0.62 2.16 16.30
C PHE A 218 -0.47 1.07 16.41
N LEU A 219 -1.18 0.79 15.32
CA LEU A 219 -2.24 -0.23 15.33
C LEU A 219 -1.69 -1.64 15.61
N ASN A 220 -0.50 -1.97 15.09
CA ASN A 220 0.16 -3.25 15.33
C ASN A 220 0.50 -3.45 16.82
N ALA A 221 0.88 -2.39 17.53
CA ALA A 221 1.16 -2.45 18.97
C ALA A 221 -0.08 -2.83 19.82
N GLY A 222 -1.29 -2.60 19.29
CA GLY A 222 -2.55 -2.97 19.93
C GLY A 222 -3.02 -4.41 19.65
N LEU A 223 -2.30 -5.18 18.82
CA LEU A 223 -2.71 -6.53 18.44
C LEU A 223 -2.32 -7.57 19.49
N THR A 224 -3.21 -8.54 19.71
CA THR A 224 -2.96 -9.70 20.58
C THR A 224 -1.93 -10.63 19.97
N SER A 225 -1.00 -11.13 20.80
CA SER A 225 0.05 -12.09 20.41
C SER A 225 -0.46 -13.53 20.30
N THR A 226 -1.53 -13.72 19.53
CA THR A 226 -2.13 -15.02 19.24
C THR A 226 -1.52 -15.62 17.96
N PRO A 227 -1.12 -16.90 17.94
CA PRO A 227 -0.62 -17.54 16.73
C PRO A 227 -1.66 -17.58 15.60
N VAL A 228 -1.25 -17.17 14.40
CA VAL A 228 -2.04 -17.29 13.16
C VAL A 228 -1.33 -18.20 12.16
N ASP A 229 -2.09 -18.80 11.24
CA ASP A 229 -1.52 -19.55 10.12
C ASP A 229 -1.04 -18.60 9.03
N VAL A 230 0.21 -18.81 8.59
CA VAL A 230 0.83 -18.04 7.50
C VAL A 230 1.35 -19.00 6.44
N VAL A 231 0.93 -18.78 5.20
CA VAL A 231 1.41 -19.53 4.03
C VAL A 231 2.87 -19.16 3.76
N CYS A 232 3.73 -20.16 3.75
CA CYS A 232 5.15 -20.03 3.48
C CYS A 232 5.48 -20.12 1.99
N ALA A 233 4.97 -21.18 1.34
CA ALA A 233 5.27 -21.45 -0.06
C ALA A 233 4.23 -22.41 -0.67
N PHE A 234 4.12 -22.37 -2.00
CA PHE A 234 3.48 -23.41 -2.79
C PHE A 234 4.56 -24.25 -3.47
N ALA A 235 4.57 -25.55 -3.21
CA ALA A 235 5.52 -26.47 -3.81
C ALA A 235 4.99 -27.90 -3.78
N PHE A 236 5.37 -28.70 -4.78
CA PHE A 236 5.03 -30.13 -4.84
C PHE A 236 3.56 -30.43 -4.53
N ASP A 237 2.61 -29.76 -5.21
CA ASP A 237 1.15 -29.89 -4.98
C ASP A 237 0.63 -29.48 -3.58
N ARG A 238 1.47 -28.85 -2.74
CA ARG A 238 1.16 -28.50 -1.36
C ARG A 238 1.31 -27.03 -1.03
N VAL A 239 0.59 -26.63 0.02
CA VAL A 239 0.75 -25.35 0.72
C VAL A 239 1.55 -25.61 1.98
N TYR A 240 2.76 -25.06 2.04
CA TYR A 240 3.55 -25.07 3.27
C TYR A 240 3.16 -23.89 4.14
N ALA A 241 3.06 -24.10 5.44
CA ALA A 241 2.63 -23.08 6.38
C ALA A 241 3.41 -23.12 7.70
N ARG A 242 3.25 -22.03 8.46
CA ARG A 242 3.75 -21.89 9.83
C ARG A 242 2.70 -21.24 10.72
N LYS A 243 2.73 -21.55 12.02
CA LYS A 243 2.13 -20.72 13.05
C LYS A 243 3.07 -19.55 13.35
N LEU A 244 2.55 -18.34 13.33
CA LEU A 244 3.31 -17.12 13.56
C LEU A 244 2.56 -16.22 14.55
N LYS A 245 3.28 -15.59 15.48
CA LYS A 245 2.74 -14.54 16.35
C LYS A 245 3.23 -13.18 15.85
N ILE A 246 2.47 -12.13 16.12
CA ILE A 246 2.98 -10.77 15.92
C ILE A 246 4.17 -10.53 16.85
N ALA A 247 5.21 -9.91 16.30
CA ALA A 247 6.43 -9.53 16.99
C ALA A 247 7.01 -8.27 16.32
N GLU A 248 7.89 -7.57 17.05
CA GLU A 248 8.60 -6.40 16.53
C GLU A 248 9.39 -6.77 15.27
N THR A 249 10.19 -7.82 15.36
CA THR A 249 10.92 -8.41 14.22
C THR A 249 10.27 -9.73 13.83
N ILE A 250 10.00 -9.89 12.54
CA ILE A 250 9.55 -11.13 11.92
C ILE A 250 10.53 -11.43 10.80
N ASP A 251 11.06 -12.64 10.77
CA ASP A 251 12.06 -13.10 9.82
C ASP A 251 11.82 -14.57 9.42
N LEU A 252 12.75 -15.16 8.66
CA LEU A 252 12.64 -16.56 8.25
C LEU A 252 12.63 -17.54 9.44
N ASN A 253 13.21 -17.16 10.57
CA ASN A 253 13.31 -17.97 11.78
C ASN A 253 12.06 -17.89 12.66
N SER A 254 11.19 -16.92 12.39
CA SER A 254 10.02 -16.66 13.21
C SER A 254 8.92 -17.72 13.03
N GLY A 255 8.32 -18.14 14.15
CA GLY A 255 7.19 -19.06 14.19
C GLY A 255 7.57 -20.54 14.30
N THR A 256 6.60 -21.40 14.01
CA THR A 256 6.73 -22.86 14.06
C THR A 256 6.11 -23.48 12.81
N CYS A 257 6.87 -24.27 12.06
CA CYS A 257 6.40 -24.90 10.84
C CYS A 257 5.28 -25.90 11.14
N THR A 258 4.14 -25.79 10.45
CA THR A 258 3.02 -26.74 10.59
C THR A 258 3.09 -27.88 9.58
N SER A 259 3.87 -27.71 8.52
CA SER A 259 4.08 -28.72 7.47
C SER A 259 5.23 -29.69 7.74
N PHE A 260 5.91 -29.58 8.89
CA PHE A 260 7.16 -30.30 9.16
C PHE A 260 7.00 -31.83 9.11
N GLN A 261 5.85 -32.35 9.57
CA GLN A 261 5.56 -33.79 9.61
C GLN A 261 5.57 -34.44 8.21
N TRP A 262 5.26 -33.67 7.17
CA TRP A 262 5.32 -34.15 5.80
C TRP A 262 6.74 -34.33 5.30
N PHE A 263 7.69 -33.53 5.81
CA PHE A 263 9.05 -33.52 5.28
C PHE A 263 9.84 -34.74 5.74
N ASP A 264 9.55 -35.26 6.94
CA ASP A 264 10.20 -36.47 7.45
C ASP A 264 9.55 -37.75 6.88
N SER A 265 8.23 -37.73 6.64
CA SER A 265 7.51 -38.88 6.04
C SER A 265 7.60 -38.96 4.52
N GLN A 266 7.86 -37.83 3.85
CA GLN A 266 7.97 -37.70 2.39
C GLN A 266 9.13 -36.76 2.03
N PRO A 267 10.39 -37.24 2.15
CA PRO A 267 11.59 -36.42 1.94
C PRO A 267 11.66 -35.76 0.56
N GLU A 268 11.07 -36.38 -0.46
CA GLU A 268 10.97 -35.83 -1.81
C GLU A 268 10.07 -34.58 -1.92
N ARG A 269 9.28 -34.31 -0.88
CA ARG A 269 8.42 -33.12 -0.73
C ARG A 269 8.88 -32.20 0.38
N ARG A 270 10.15 -32.30 0.79
CA ARG A 270 10.74 -31.40 1.77
C ARG A 270 10.82 -29.97 1.22
N CYS A 271 10.51 -28.98 2.05
CA CYS A 271 10.66 -27.58 1.68
C CYS A 271 12.13 -27.25 1.37
N LEU A 272 12.37 -26.54 0.26
CA LEU A 272 13.72 -26.16 -0.18
C LEU A 272 14.46 -25.24 0.81
N LEU A 273 13.73 -24.56 1.68
CA LEU A 273 14.29 -23.66 2.71
C LEU A 273 14.44 -24.33 4.07
N ALA A 274 14.15 -25.62 4.21
CA ALA A 274 14.05 -26.27 5.52
C ALA A 274 15.38 -26.27 6.30
N ASP A 275 16.54 -26.30 5.64
CA ASP A 275 17.85 -26.25 6.30
C ASP A 275 18.16 -24.88 6.94
N GLU A 276 17.61 -23.81 6.37
CA GLU A 276 17.84 -22.42 6.80
C GLU A 276 16.64 -21.84 7.59
N CYS A 277 15.54 -22.57 7.67
CA CYS A 277 14.29 -22.09 8.28
C CYS A 277 14.21 -22.40 9.78
N GLY A 278 14.39 -21.38 10.62
CA GLY A 278 14.21 -21.53 12.07
C GLY A 278 12.83 -22.06 12.47
N ALA A 279 11.75 -21.73 11.76
CA ALA A 279 10.43 -22.28 12.06
C ALA A 279 10.35 -23.81 11.88
N TYR A 280 11.09 -24.39 10.92
CA TYR A 280 11.19 -25.85 10.78
C TYR A 280 12.02 -26.46 11.91
N ARG A 281 13.14 -25.82 12.26
CA ARG A 281 13.99 -26.24 13.39
C ARG A 281 13.21 -26.29 14.71
N HIS A 282 12.49 -25.22 15.05
CA HIS A 282 11.65 -25.16 16.25
C HIS A 282 10.58 -26.28 16.28
N ALA A 283 10.00 -26.60 15.11
CA ALA A 283 9.00 -27.65 15.01
C ALA A 283 9.61 -29.06 15.25
N LYS A 284 10.83 -29.32 14.78
CA LYS A 284 11.55 -30.57 15.06
C LYS A 284 11.92 -30.71 16.54
N GLU A 285 12.38 -29.62 17.16
CA GLU A 285 12.76 -29.60 18.58
C GLU A 285 11.56 -29.76 19.51
N SER A 286 10.38 -29.27 19.10
CA SER A 286 9.13 -29.33 19.87
C SER A 286 8.26 -30.55 19.53
N GLY A 287 8.61 -31.33 18.51
CA GLY A 287 7.93 -32.58 18.18
C GLY A 287 8.13 -33.60 19.31
N PRO A 288 7.29 -34.66 19.42
CA PRO A 288 7.49 -35.67 20.43
C PRO A 288 8.93 -36.19 20.29
N SER A 289 9.73 -35.99 21.33
CA SER A 289 10.99 -36.69 21.51
C SER A 289 10.68 -38.14 21.21
N SER A 290 11.29 -38.68 20.16
CA SER A 290 11.30 -40.11 19.90
C SER A 290 11.78 -40.76 21.19
N GLY A 291 10.84 -41.28 21.97
CA GLY A 291 11.13 -42.17 23.07
C GLY A 291 11.82 -43.37 22.47
N LEU A 292 13.14 -43.36 22.56
CA LEU A 292 13.99 -44.53 22.54
C LEU A 292 14.47 -44.73 23.97
#